data_AF-A0A3N5KBT5-F1
#
_entry.id   AF-A0A3N5KBT5-F1
#
_cell.length_a   1.000
_cell.length_b   1.000
_cell.length_c   1.000
_cell.angle_alpha   90.00
_cell.angle_beta   90.00
_cell.angle_gamma   90.00
#
_symmetry.space_group_name_H-M   'P 1'
#
loop_
_entity.id
_entity.type
_entity.pdbx_description
1 polymer ?
#
loop_
_entity_poly.entity_id
_entity_poly.type
_entity_poly.pdbx_seq_one_letter_code
_entity_poly.pdbx_strand_id
1 'polypeptide(L)' 'MGLQIVWFVIITIFWVGFFVLEGFDFGVGALHTFVGKTNLERRVAINTIGPFWDGNEVWLIVAGGATFAAFPD' A
#
# COMPACT_ATOMS: atom_id res chain seq x y z
N MET A 1 5.95 11.15 -27.25
CA MET A 1 6.33 10.80 -25.86
C MET A 1 7.18 9.54 -25.93
N GLY A 2 8.35 9.52 -25.30
CA GLY A 2 9.19 8.31 -25.27
C GLY A 2 8.57 7.20 -24.41
N LEU A 3 8.88 5.94 -24.71
CA LEU A 3 8.40 4.78 -23.95
C LEU A 3 8.82 4.85 -22.47
N GLN A 4 9.99 5.44 -22.21
CA GLN A 4 10.52 5.68 -20.86
C GLN A 4 9.59 6.60 -20.04
N ILE A 5 9.05 7.66 -20.65
CA ILE A 5 8.13 8.58 -19.96
C ILE A 5 6.80 7.87 -19.66
N VAL A 6 6.32 7.03 -20.60
CA VAL A 6 5.10 6.23 -20.38
C VAL A 6 5.28 5.31 -19.17
N TRP A 7 6.37 4.54 -19.13
CA TRP A 7 6.67 3.64 -18.02
C TRP A 7 6.87 4.36 -16.70
N PHE A 8 7.56 5.50 -16.72
CA PHE A 8 7.73 6.33 -15.53
C PHE A 8 6.38 6.76 -14.93
N VAL A 9 5.43 7.19 -15.77
CA VAL A 9 4.08 7.57 -15.31
C VAL A 9 3.32 6.37 -14.76
N ILE A 10 3.38 5.21 -15.42
CA ILE A 10 2.73 3.97 -14.95
C ILE A 10 3.28 3.53 -13.59
N ILE A 11 4.60 3.51 -13.43
CA ILE A 11 5.26 3.15 -12.16
C ILE A 11 4.91 4.14 -11.06
N THR A 12 4.85 5.43 -11.39
CA THR A 12 4.39 6.46 -10.45
C THR A 12 2.97 6.16 -9.97
N ILE A 13 2.07 5.77 -10.87
CA ILE A 13 0.69 5.37 -10.50
C ILE A 13 0.70 4.15 -9.57
N PHE A 14 1.54 3.14 -9.83
CA PHE A 14 1.63 1.98 -8.93
C PHE A 14 2.15 2.37 -7.53
N TRP A 15 3.19 3.20 -7.44
CA TRP A 15 3.69 3.68 -6.15
C TRP A 15 2.69 4.56 -5.42
N VAL A 16 2.03 5.50 -6.10
CA VAL A 16 0.99 6.34 -5.50
C VAL A 16 -0.18 5.47 -5.02
N GLY A 17 -0.62 4.51 -5.83
CA GLY A 17 -1.65 3.55 -5.45
C GLY A 17 -1.26 2.77 -4.20
N PHE A 18 -0.04 2.23 -4.15
CA PHE A 18 0.50 1.56 -2.97
C PHE A 18 0.47 2.48 -1.74
N PHE A 19 1.00 3.71 -1.82
CA PHE A 19 1.02 4.61 -0.66
C PHE A 19 -0.36 5.02 -0.17
N VAL A 20 -1.34 5.12 -1.07
CA VAL A 20 -2.73 5.42 -0.69
C VAL A 20 -3.39 4.21 -0.03
N LEU A 21 -3.21 3.02 -0.61
CA LEU A 21 -3.86 1.79 -0.16
C LEU A 21 -3.21 1.22 1.10
N GLU A 22 -1.90 1.00 1.12
CA GLU A 22 -1.21 0.53 2.32
C GLU A 22 -1.00 1.61 3.37
N GLY A 23 -1.08 2.88 2.99
CA GLY A 23 -0.91 3.98 3.93
C GLY A 23 -1.90 3.95 5.09
N PHE A 24 -3.16 3.57 4.83
CA PHE A 24 -4.16 3.46 5.91
C PHE A 24 -4.01 2.19 6.73
N ASP A 25 -3.57 1.08 6.13
CA ASP A 25 -3.29 -0.18 6.84
C ASP A 25 -2.16 0.01 7.85
N PHE A 26 -1.05 0.60 7.42
CA PHE A 26 0.02 1.02 8.32
C PHE A 26 -0.43 2.05 9.33
N GLY A 27 -1.31 2.98 8.95
CA GLY A 27 -1.90 3.94 9.87
C GLY A 27 -2.68 3.28 11.02
N VAL A 28 -3.55 2.32 10.70
CA VAL A 28 -4.31 1.53 11.69
C VAL A 28 -3.37 0.70 12.56
N GLY A 29 -2.35 0.06 11.96
CA GLY A 29 -1.34 -0.71 12.70
C GLY A 29 -0.49 0.14 13.64
N ALA A 30 0.03 1.28 13.17
CA ALA A 30 0.84 2.20 13.97
C ALA A 30 0.05 2.83 15.12
N LEU A 31 -1.25 3.05 14.92
CA LEU A 31 -2.14 3.59 15.94
C LEU A 31 -2.76 2.52 16.85
N HIS A 32 -2.42 1.23 16.70
CA HIS A 32 -3.08 0.13 17.40
C HIS A 32 -3.12 0.28 18.93
N THR A 33 -2.07 0.82 19.54
CA THR A 33 -2.01 1.04 21.00
C THR A 33 -2.72 2.33 21.45
N PHE A 34 -2.90 3.28 20.53
CA PHE A 34 -3.49 4.60 20.78
C PHE A 34 -5.01 4.64 20.49
N VAL A 35 -5.48 3.83 19.54
CA VAL A 35 -6.88 3.73 19.14
C VAL A 35 -7.53 2.54 19.83
N GLY A 36 -8.67 2.78 20.48
CA GLY A 36 -9.37 1.78 21.29
C GLY A 36 -8.78 1.63 22.69
N LYS A 37 -9.63 1.73 23.71
CA LYS A 37 -9.27 1.58 25.13
C LYS A 37 -9.39 0.14 25.62
N THR A 38 -10.14 -0.69 24.88
CA THR A 38 -10.35 -2.11 25.16
C THR A 38 -9.81 -2.99 24.04
N ASN A 39 -9.56 -4.26 24.35
CA ASN A 39 -9.17 -5.26 23.35
C ASN A 39 -10.22 -5.41 22.24
N LEU A 40 -11.49 -5.22 22.57
CA LEU A 40 -12.58 -5.29 21.59
C LEU A 40 -12.49 -4.13 20.59
N GLU A 41 -12.34 -2.90 21.06
CA GLU A 41 -12.24 -1.70 20.20
C GLU A 41 -11.01 -1.77 19.29
N ARG A 42 -9.87 -2.21 19.83
CA ARG A 42 -8.64 -2.45 19.05
C ARG A 42 -8.83 -3.49 17.94
N ARG A 43 -9.59 -4.55 18.24
CA ARG A 43 -9.90 -5.59 17.26
C ARG A 43 -10.89 -5.12 16.21
N VAL A 44 -11.85 -4.27 16.57
CA VAL A 44 -12.73 -3.61 15.60
C VAL A 44 -11.90 -2.75 14.63
N ALA A 45 -10.92 -1.98 15.13
CA ALA A 45 -10.02 -1.18 14.29
C ALA A 45 -9.19 -2.06 13.34
N ILE A 46 -8.59 -3.15 13.79
CA ILE A 46 -7.89 -4.09 12.89
C ILE A 46 -8.85 -4.71 11.86
N ASN A 47 -10.09 -5.04 12.26
CA ASN A 47 -11.05 -5.66 11.36
C ASN A 47 -11.53 -4.73 10.24
N THR A 48 -11.30 -3.40 10.32
CA THR A 48 -11.60 -2.50 9.19
C THR A 48 -10.66 -2.68 8.02
N ILE A 49 -9.44 -3.19 8.27
CA ILE A 49 -8.42 -3.40 7.25
C ILE A 49 -8.26 -4.86 6.82
N GLY A 50 -8.66 -5.80 7.69
CA GLY A 50 -8.50 -7.24 7.47
C GLY A 50 -8.94 -7.78 6.09
N PRO A 51 -10.08 -7.35 5.51
CA PRO A 51 -10.52 -7.84 4.20
C PRO A 51 -9.70 -7.33 3.00
N PHE A 52 -8.85 -6.31 3.18
CA PHE A 52 -8.21 -5.58 2.08
C PHE A 52 -6.69 -5.62 2.13
N TRP A 53 -6.11 -5.71 3.32
CA TRP A 53 -4.67 -5.59 3.55
C TRP A 53 -3.82 -6.47 2.62
N ASP A 54 -4.09 -7.77 2.54
CA ASP A 54 -3.36 -8.70 1.66
C ASP A 54 -3.41 -8.28 0.17
N GLY A 55 -4.52 -7.66 -0.26
CA GLY A 55 -4.65 -7.13 -1.62
C GLY A 55 -3.92 -5.81 -1.84
N ASN A 56 -3.81 -4.97 -0.80
CA ASN A 56 -3.08 -3.73 -0.84
C ASN A 56 -1.57 -4.00 -0.96
N GLU A 57 -1.06 -5.04 -0.29
CA GLU A 57 0.36 -5.43 -0.34
C GLU A 57 0.81 -5.81 -1.77
N VAL A 58 -0.09 -6.36 -2.59
CA VAL A 58 0.20 -6.68 -4.01
C VAL A 58 0.60 -5.44 -4.82
N TRP A 59 0.15 -4.24 -4.44
CA TRP A 59 0.57 -3.01 -5.12
C TRP A 59 2.06 -2.74 -4.95
N LEU A 60 2.66 -3.12 -3.80
CA LEU A 60 4.10 -3.05 -3.61
C LEU A 60 4.84 -3.97 -4.58
N ILE A 61 4.33 -5.20 -4.71
CA ILE A 61 4.92 -6.22 -5.57
C ILE A 61 4.90 -5.75 -7.03
N VAL A 62 3.77 -5.22 -7.50
CA VAL A 62 3.65 -4.69 -8.86
C VAL A 62 4.50 -3.44 -9.05
N ALA A 63 4.52 -2.50 -8.10
CA ALA A 63 5.34 -1.30 -8.19
C ALA A 63 6.84 -1.63 -8.27
N GLY A 64 7.33 -2.50 -7.38
CA GLY A 64 8.71 -2.96 -7.37
C GLY A 64 9.08 -3.77 -8.62
N GLY A 65 8.23 -4.72 -9.01
CA GLY A 65 8.42 -5.54 -10.21
C GLY A 65 8.43 -4.71 -11.50
N ALA A 66 7.50 -3.76 -11.64
CA ALA A 66 7.46 -2.85 -12.79
C ALA A 66 8.68 -1.92 -12.84
N THR A 67 9.12 -1.42 -11.68
CA THR A 67 10.33 -0.59 -11.59
C THR A 67 11.55 -1.36 -12.07
N PHE A 68 11.76 -2.58 -11.55
CA PHE A 68 12.87 -3.45 -11.95
C PHE A 68 12.81 -3.84 -13.44
N ALA A 69 11.61 -4.12 -13.98
CA ALA A 69 11.46 -4.51 -15.37
C ALA A 69 11.66 -3.35 -16.36
N ALA A 70 11.21 -2.13 -16.02
CA ALA A 70 11.29 -0.97 -16.91
C ALA A 70 12.61 -0.20 -16.79
N PHE A 71 13.26 -0.23 -15.61
CA PHE A 71 14.50 0.47 -15.30
C PHE A 71 15.45 -0.46 -14.51
N PRO A 72 16.11 -1.41 -15.19
CA PRO A 72 16.95 -2.42 -14.53
C PRO A 72 18.36 -1.94 -14.13
N ASP A 73 18.80 -0.80 -14.65
CA ASP A 73 20.14 -0.21 -14.47
C ASP A 73 20.14 0.89 -13.39
#